data_AF-A0A1G9WAW2-F1
#
_entry.id   AF-A0A1G9WAW2-F1
#
_cell.length_a   1.000
_cell.length_b   1.000
_cell.length_c   1.000
_cell.angle_alpha   90.00
_cell.angle_beta   90.00
_cell.angle_gamma   90.00
#
_symmetry.space_group_name_H-M   'P 1'
#
loop_
_entity.id
_entity.type
_entity.pdbx_description
1 polymer ?
#
loop_
_entity_poly.entity_id
_entity_poly.type
_entity_poly.pdbx_seq_one_letter_code
_entity_poly.pdbx_strand_id
1 'polypeptide(L)'
;MWRADAYSDVPGPFAESERRRLGELRLSAWEHRARALLALGGGAELVVELTELVDAHPLHESLRELLMLALHREGRQAEALEVFRDARRALVEAQGIEPGLALRELHRLILDGDAPRPPLGVVPPRVEDCIVGRDNEIAVLRAAVADVVAGRGSAVWVEGEPGIGKSALLSAALADARGCQLAWAVADELTRRTPLQVAMDCLGIDPPAPACLLAFVEQVCARGPLVMVIDDLQWADEASALLWHRLAAATRELPLLLVAAVRPEPGRRDLACLRRGVTAAGGVVLRLGPLGPGDTERLLGHVAGAAPGASLSAFAARTGGNPLYAKEIMRALVETGVVSVVDGRAEVTGAVSDQAPPSLLASVRRTLDFLAEGTREALRHAALIGVEFSVCDLAAVSGRSPVELVPALDEAVTANVVVEAGNRLAFRDPVLRQAFYDSIARPFRAALHRHAAEVLAGAGASPERVAEHLVAVPALVDTWVVAWLAGNCDTVCERMPMAANDLLRRVLDTGLPTPAQRAVLLNTAARRLPCPLR
;
A
#
# COMPACT_ATOMS: atom_id res chain seq x y z
N MET A 1 37.98 -2.75 -21.91
CA MET A 1 37.83 -1.54 -22.76
C MET A 1 38.88 -1.54 -23.86
N TRP A 2 38.60 -0.91 -25.00
CA TRP A 2 39.60 -0.73 -26.06
C TRP A 2 40.69 0.28 -25.64
N ARG A 3 41.91 0.14 -26.16
CA ARG A 3 43.11 0.84 -25.67
C ARG A 3 43.63 1.98 -26.56
N ALA A 4 43.01 2.23 -27.71
CA ALA A 4 43.44 3.24 -28.69
C ALA A 4 42.30 4.19 -29.08
N ASP A 5 42.62 5.26 -29.82
CA ASP A 5 41.61 6.14 -30.43
C ASP A 5 40.79 5.36 -31.45
N ALA A 6 39.46 5.49 -31.38
CA ALA A 6 38.58 4.91 -32.38
C ALA A 6 38.89 5.52 -33.75
N TYR A 7 38.85 4.75 -34.84
CA TYR A 7 39.05 5.27 -36.20
C TYR A 7 40.37 6.05 -36.42
N SER A 8 41.49 5.65 -35.78
CA SER A 8 42.79 6.33 -35.90
C SER A 8 43.27 6.56 -37.34
N ASP A 9 42.91 5.65 -38.26
CA ASP A 9 43.39 5.64 -39.65
C ASP A 9 42.34 6.16 -40.66
N VAL A 10 41.20 6.68 -40.20
CA VAL A 10 40.10 7.12 -41.07
C VAL A 10 39.95 8.64 -41.01
N PRO A 11 40.31 9.38 -42.08
CA PRO A 11 40.14 10.82 -42.12
C PRO A 11 38.69 11.23 -42.45
N GLY A 12 38.31 12.44 -42.07
CA GLY A 12 37.06 13.08 -42.48
C GLY A 12 36.14 13.47 -41.31
N PRO A 13 35.19 14.39 -41.55
CA PRO A 13 34.37 15.02 -40.51
C PRO A 13 33.47 14.03 -39.76
N PHE A 14 33.03 12.95 -40.42
CA PHE A 14 32.27 11.87 -39.78
C PHE A 14 33.12 11.09 -38.77
N ALA A 15 34.35 10.70 -39.16
CA ALA A 15 35.27 9.97 -38.28
C ALA A 15 35.76 10.83 -37.11
N GLU A 16 35.88 12.15 -37.29
CA GLU A 16 36.16 13.10 -36.20
C GLU A 16 34.99 13.22 -35.21
N SER A 17 33.76 13.30 -35.71
CA SER A 17 32.56 13.31 -34.85
C SER A 17 32.41 12.02 -34.06
N GLU A 18 32.62 10.87 -34.71
CA GLU A 18 32.49 9.57 -34.04
C GLU A 18 33.63 9.31 -33.05
N ARG A 19 34.85 9.81 -33.33
CA ARG A 19 35.95 9.83 -32.36
C ARG A 19 35.58 10.59 -31.09
N ARG A 20 34.99 11.78 -31.22
CA ARG A 20 34.56 12.59 -30.07
C ARG A 20 33.48 11.86 -29.27
N ARG A 21 32.42 11.39 -29.95
CA ARG A 21 31.30 10.66 -29.32
C ARG A 21 31.76 9.40 -28.58
N LEU A 22 32.61 8.57 -29.21
CA LEU A 22 33.13 7.35 -28.59
C LEU A 22 34.13 7.66 -27.47
N GLY A 23 34.87 8.77 -27.56
CA GLY A 23 35.72 9.29 -26.49
C GLY A 23 34.91 9.66 -25.23
N GLU A 24 33.82 10.41 -25.41
CA GLU A 24 32.90 10.79 -24.33
C GLU A 24 32.24 9.57 -23.69
N LEU A 25 31.74 8.62 -24.50
CA LEU A 25 31.16 7.37 -24.00
C LEU A 25 32.19 6.53 -23.23
N ARG A 26 33.45 6.48 -23.69
CA ARG A 26 34.52 5.77 -23.00
C ARG A 26 34.84 6.41 -21.66
N LEU A 27 34.91 7.74 -21.59
CA LEU A 27 35.16 8.46 -20.35
C LEU A 27 34.05 8.21 -19.33
N SER A 28 32.79 8.27 -19.76
CA SER A 28 31.64 7.93 -18.90
C SER A 28 31.69 6.48 -18.43
N ALA A 29 32.04 5.51 -19.29
CA ALA A 29 32.17 4.11 -18.88
C ALA A 29 33.29 3.90 -17.84
N TRP A 30 34.39 4.66 -17.94
CA TRP A 30 35.45 4.68 -16.95
C TRP A 30 34.99 5.23 -15.60
N GLU A 31 34.27 6.34 -15.59
CA GLU A 31 33.71 6.93 -14.37
C GLU A 31 32.76 5.96 -13.66
N HIS A 32 31.86 5.32 -14.40
CA HIS A 32 30.95 4.33 -13.84
C HIS A 32 31.72 3.12 -13.25
N ARG A 33 32.76 2.63 -13.94
CA ARG A 33 33.61 1.53 -13.43
C ARG A 33 34.34 1.94 -12.15
N ALA A 34 34.95 3.13 -12.13
CA ALA A 34 35.70 3.62 -10.98
C ALA A 34 34.78 3.86 -9.77
N ARG A 35 33.58 4.44 -9.97
CA ARG A 35 32.56 4.57 -8.92
C ARG A 35 32.15 3.21 -8.36
N ALA A 36 31.91 2.23 -9.22
CA ALA A 36 31.53 0.88 -8.79
C ALA A 36 32.65 0.20 -7.98
N LEU A 37 33.90 0.29 -8.43
CA LEU A 37 35.04 -0.31 -7.73
C LEU A 37 35.32 0.36 -6.37
N LEU A 38 35.19 1.69 -6.27
CA LEU A 38 35.29 2.42 -5.00
C LEU A 38 34.15 2.07 -4.04
N ALA A 39 32.94 1.86 -4.56
CA ALA A 39 31.80 1.38 -3.78
C ALA A 39 32.01 -0.04 -3.25
N LEU A 40 32.71 -0.90 -4.02
CA LEU A 40 33.11 -2.26 -3.63
C LEU A 40 34.29 -2.30 -2.66
N GLY A 41 34.84 -1.15 -2.26
CA GLY A 41 35.93 -1.06 -1.30
C GLY A 41 37.34 -1.23 -1.88
N GLY A 42 37.49 -1.29 -3.20
CA GLY A 42 38.80 -1.25 -3.87
C GLY A 42 39.29 0.18 -4.09
N GLY A 43 40.59 0.44 -3.88
CA GLY A 43 41.21 1.76 -4.11
C GLY A 43 42.60 1.68 -4.75
N ALA A 44 43.46 0.77 -4.27
CA ALA A 44 44.86 0.66 -4.68
C ALA A 44 45.10 0.52 -6.20
N GLU A 45 44.37 -0.37 -6.87
CA GLU A 45 44.51 -0.59 -8.33
C GLU A 45 43.99 0.60 -9.15
N LEU A 46 43.01 1.33 -8.61
CA LEU A 46 42.39 2.47 -9.27
C LEU A 46 43.23 3.74 -9.23
N VAL A 47 44.07 3.93 -8.20
CA VAL A 47 44.88 5.15 -8.07
C VAL A 47 45.76 5.35 -9.30
N VAL A 48 46.41 4.28 -9.80
CA VAL A 48 47.27 4.35 -10.98
C VAL A 48 46.44 4.68 -12.23
N GLU A 49 45.36 3.93 -12.46
CA GLU A 49 44.49 4.11 -13.64
C GLU A 49 43.85 5.52 -13.67
N LEU A 50 43.39 6.04 -12.52
CA LEU A 50 42.79 7.37 -12.41
C LEU A 50 43.83 8.49 -12.51
N THR A 51 45.06 8.29 -12.05
CA THR A 51 46.14 9.28 -12.22
C THR A 51 46.43 9.51 -13.70
N GLU A 52 46.58 8.43 -14.48
CA GLU A 52 46.79 8.53 -15.94
C GLU A 52 45.63 9.26 -16.65
N LEU A 53 44.39 9.00 -16.24
CA LEU A 53 43.20 9.64 -16.80
C LEU A 53 43.08 11.12 -16.41
N VAL A 54 43.45 11.50 -15.19
CA VAL A 54 43.47 12.90 -14.74
C VAL A 54 44.57 13.68 -15.47
N ASP A 55 45.72 13.07 -15.73
CA ASP A 55 46.80 13.68 -16.51
C ASP A 55 46.37 13.93 -17.97
N ALA A 56 45.61 12.99 -18.56
CA ALA A 56 45.06 13.13 -19.91
C ALA A 56 43.89 14.14 -19.99
N HIS A 57 43.14 14.31 -18.90
CA HIS A 57 41.98 15.20 -18.82
C HIS A 57 42.03 16.15 -17.61
N PRO A 58 42.96 17.13 -17.57
CA PRO A 58 43.23 17.93 -16.37
C PRO A 58 42.06 18.77 -15.87
N LEU A 59 41.09 19.10 -16.73
CA LEU A 59 39.93 19.92 -16.39
C LEU A 59 38.68 19.09 -16.01
N HIS A 60 38.79 17.75 -15.98
CA HIS A 60 37.66 16.88 -15.70
C HIS A 60 37.47 16.65 -14.20
N GLU A 61 36.57 17.41 -13.59
CA GLU A 61 36.37 17.43 -12.14
C GLU A 61 35.96 16.06 -11.57
N SER A 62 35.07 15.33 -12.23
CA SER A 62 34.61 14.00 -11.79
C SER A 62 35.75 12.97 -11.67
N LEU A 63 36.76 13.00 -12.54
CA LEU A 63 37.90 12.06 -12.46
C LEU A 63 38.79 12.39 -11.27
N ARG A 64 38.96 13.68 -10.98
CA ARG A 64 39.71 14.18 -9.83
C ARG A 64 39.00 13.84 -8.52
N GLU A 65 37.68 13.95 -8.47
CA GLU A 65 36.87 13.48 -7.34
C GLU A 65 37.09 11.99 -7.06
N LEU A 66 37.06 11.15 -8.09
CA LEU A 66 37.29 9.71 -7.97
C LEU A 66 38.72 9.39 -7.50
N LEU A 67 39.73 10.11 -8.01
CA LEU A 67 41.12 9.94 -7.57
C LEU A 67 41.31 10.36 -6.11
N MET A 68 40.72 11.48 -5.70
CA MET A 68 40.73 11.95 -4.31
C MET A 68 40.10 10.92 -3.36
N LEU A 69 38.96 10.34 -3.76
CA LEU A 69 38.30 9.27 -3.00
C LEU A 69 39.17 8.02 -2.90
N ALA A 70 39.78 7.58 -4.00
CA ALA A 70 40.67 6.42 -4.04
C ALA A 70 41.87 6.60 -3.10
N LEU A 71 42.57 7.74 -3.22
CA LEU A 71 43.73 8.08 -2.38
C LEU A 71 43.39 8.17 -0.90
N HIS A 72 42.26 8.81 -0.57
CA HIS A 72 41.82 8.93 0.82
C HIS A 72 41.52 7.56 1.46
N ARG A 73 40.87 6.65 0.72
CA ARG A 73 40.59 5.28 1.21
C ARG A 73 41.84 4.45 1.46
N GLU A 74 42.89 4.66 0.67
CA GLU A 74 44.20 4.04 0.88
C GLU A 74 45.01 4.73 2.01
N GLY A 75 44.40 5.66 2.76
CA GLY A 75 45.05 6.40 3.84
C GLY A 75 46.02 7.49 3.36
N ARG A 76 46.07 7.77 2.06
CA ARG A 76 46.96 8.77 1.43
C ARG A 76 46.29 10.15 1.39
N GLN A 77 45.85 10.64 2.55
CA GLN A 77 45.09 11.89 2.68
C GLN A 77 45.83 13.11 2.12
N ALA A 78 47.15 13.22 2.36
CA ALA A 78 47.95 14.33 1.88
C ALA A 78 47.91 14.44 0.34
N GLU A 79 48.02 13.29 -0.34
CA GLU A 79 48.00 13.23 -1.80
C GLU A 79 46.60 13.55 -2.37
N ALA A 80 45.53 13.10 -1.71
CA ALA A 80 44.17 13.49 -2.08
C ALA A 80 43.96 15.02 -2.00
N LEU A 81 44.52 15.67 -0.98
CA LEU A 81 44.44 17.13 -0.84
C LEU A 81 45.30 17.87 -1.88
N GLU A 82 46.44 17.30 -2.30
CA GLU A 82 47.22 17.86 -3.43
C GLU A 82 46.44 17.80 -4.74
N VAL A 83 45.73 16.70 -5.02
CA VAL A 83 44.90 16.57 -6.24
C VAL A 83 43.87 17.70 -6.33
N PHE A 84 43.27 18.14 -5.22
CA PHE A 84 42.37 19.29 -5.19
C PHE A 84 43.09 20.62 -5.47
N ARG A 85 44.27 20.83 -4.89
CA ARG A 85 45.06 22.07 -5.12
C ARG A 85 45.48 22.18 -6.58
N ASP A 86 45.88 21.06 -7.18
CA ASP A 86 46.21 20.98 -8.59
C ASP A 86 44.99 21.17 -9.49
N ALA A 87 43.82 20.63 -9.10
CA ALA A 87 42.55 20.85 -9.79
C ALA A 87 42.18 22.34 -9.83
N ARG A 88 42.25 23.00 -8.68
CA ARG A 88 41.93 24.41 -8.53
C ARG A 88 42.87 25.26 -9.38
N ARG A 89 44.18 24.98 -9.35
CA ARG A 89 45.16 25.68 -10.18
C ARG A 89 44.82 25.54 -11.66
N ALA A 90 44.57 24.31 -12.13
CA ALA A 90 44.26 24.03 -13.53
C ALA A 90 42.97 24.71 -14.01
N LEU A 91 41.90 24.70 -13.21
CA LEU A 91 40.61 25.33 -13.57
C LEU A 91 40.67 26.86 -13.58
N VAL A 92 41.37 27.44 -12.61
CA VAL A 92 41.57 28.90 -12.55
C VAL A 92 42.44 29.38 -13.71
N GLU A 93 43.53 28.67 -14.03
CA GLU A 93 44.44 29.04 -15.13
C GLU A 93 43.79 28.86 -16.51
N ALA A 94 43.06 27.77 -16.74
CA ALA A 94 42.50 27.45 -18.05
C ALA A 94 41.16 28.16 -18.33
N GLN A 95 40.31 28.33 -17.31
CA GLN A 95 38.93 28.76 -17.48
C GLN A 95 38.54 29.95 -16.57
N GLY A 96 39.40 30.36 -15.62
CA GLY A 96 39.09 31.44 -14.68
C GLY A 96 37.97 31.11 -13.70
N ILE A 97 37.61 29.83 -13.57
CA ILE A 97 36.54 29.36 -12.67
C ILE A 97 37.13 28.65 -11.46
N GLU A 98 36.40 28.73 -10.34
CA GLU A 98 36.70 27.94 -9.15
C GLU A 98 36.07 26.53 -9.26
N PRO A 99 36.65 25.49 -8.62
CA PRO A 99 36.14 24.11 -8.65
C PRO A 99 34.64 24.00 -8.34
N GLY A 100 33.93 23.04 -8.90
CA GLY A 100 32.52 22.75 -8.62
C GLY A 100 32.26 22.42 -7.15
N LEU A 101 30.97 22.48 -6.76
CA LEU A 101 30.53 22.26 -5.38
C LEU A 101 30.95 20.87 -4.86
N ALA A 102 30.77 19.82 -5.67
CA ALA A 102 31.08 18.44 -5.29
C ALA A 102 32.56 18.25 -4.94
N LEU A 103 33.47 18.76 -5.76
CA LEU A 103 34.91 18.71 -5.52
C LEU A 103 35.35 19.52 -4.27
N ARG A 104 34.73 20.68 -4.01
CA ARG A 104 34.98 21.47 -2.80
C ARG A 104 34.45 20.79 -1.53
N GLU A 105 33.27 20.19 -1.60
CA GLU A 105 32.67 19.45 -0.49
C GLU A 105 33.50 18.22 -0.14
N LEU A 106 33.97 17.48 -1.14
CA LEU A 106 34.87 16.34 -0.94
C LEU A 106 36.19 16.77 -0.27
N HIS A 107 36.80 17.87 -0.71
CA HIS A 107 37.99 18.42 -0.07
C HIS A 107 37.75 18.76 1.41
N ARG A 108 36.60 19.36 1.74
CA ARG A 108 36.22 19.64 3.14
C ARG A 108 36.07 18.36 3.95
N LEU A 109 35.35 17.37 3.43
CA LEU A 109 35.14 16.07 4.09
C LEU A 109 36.47 15.35 4.39
N ILE A 110 37.39 15.34 3.41
CA ILE A 110 38.72 14.76 3.57
C ILE A 110 39.55 15.52 4.61
N LEU A 111 39.44 16.85 4.69
CA LEU A 111 40.11 17.66 5.72
C LEU A 111 39.60 17.36 7.13
N ASP A 112 38.29 17.15 7.27
CA ASP A 112 37.64 16.87 8.56
C ASP A 112 37.88 15.40 9.02
N GLY A 113 38.51 14.57 8.19
CA GLY A 113 38.79 13.16 8.48
C GLY A 113 37.57 12.24 8.38
N ASP A 114 36.44 12.76 7.93
CA ASP A 114 35.21 12.02 7.68
C ASP A 114 35.18 11.58 6.21
N ALA A 115 35.37 10.27 5.97
CA ALA A 115 35.10 9.73 4.65
C ALA A 115 33.62 10.01 4.28
N PRO A 116 33.30 10.41 3.03
CA PRO A 116 31.91 10.51 2.60
C PRO A 116 31.25 9.14 2.79
N ARG A 117 30.40 9.05 3.81
CA ARG A 117 29.49 7.93 4.01
C ARG A 117 28.53 7.99 2.82
N PRO A 118 28.40 6.94 1.99
CA PRO A 118 27.28 6.91 1.06
C PRO A 118 26.02 7.13 1.90
N PRO A 119 25.18 8.12 1.57
CA PRO A 119 23.96 8.35 2.32
C PRO A 119 23.14 7.06 2.21
N LEU A 120 22.87 6.40 3.34
CA LEU A 120 21.86 5.35 3.35
C LEU A 120 20.52 5.97 2.97
N GLY A 121 19.69 5.21 2.25
CA GLY A 121 18.45 5.67 1.68
C GLY A 121 17.48 6.25 2.70
N VAL A 122 16.89 7.39 2.28
CA VAL A 122 15.72 8.15 2.75
C VAL A 122 15.32 8.02 4.25
N VAL A 123 15.20 9.18 4.90
CA VAL A 123 14.63 9.34 6.25
C VAL A 123 13.24 8.69 6.34
N PRO A 124 12.89 7.98 7.43
CA PRO A 124 11.57 7.38 7.59
C PRO A 124 10.45 8.38 7.25
N PRO A 125 9.36 7.92 6.60
CA PRO A 125 8.22 8.78 6.31
C PRO A 125 7.70 9.41 7.61
N ARG A 126 7.23 10.68 7.52
CA ARG A 126 6.80 11.52 8.65
C ARG A 126 6.20 10.68 9.79
N VAL A 127 6.82 10.77 10.96
CA VAL A 127 6.33 10.13 12.19
C VAL A 127 4.91 10.65 12.44
N GLU A 128 3.93 9.75 12.54
CA GLU A 128 2.59 10.15 13.00
C GLU A 128 2.70 10.63 14.45
N ASP A 129 2.11 11.79 14.76
CA ASP A 129 2.20 12.42 16.09
C ASP A 129 1.63 11.55 17.23
N CYS A 130 0.80 10.55 16.91
CA CYS A 130 0.18 9.66 17.90
C CYS A 130 -0.07 8.26 17.33
N ILE A 131 0.65 7.27 17.87
CA ILE A 131 0.36 5.84 17.67
C ILE A 131 -0.41 5.31 18.89
N VAL A 132 -1.50 4.58 18.66
CA VAL A 132 -2.40 4.10 19.72
C VAL A 132 -2.44 2.57 19.70
N GLY A 133 -2.36 1.94 20.87
CA GLY A 133 -2.62 0.51 21.05
C GLY A 133 -1.55 -0.43 20.48
N ARG A 134 -0.31 0.05 20.30
CA ARG A 134 0.81 -0.72 19.70
C ARG A 134 2.04 -0.80 20.60
N ASP A 135 1.86 -0.60 21.90
CA ASP A 135 2.96 -0.51 22.85
C ASP A 135 3.81 -1.80 22.87
N ASN A 136 3.17 -2.96 22.75
CA ASN A 136 3.86 -4.25 22.73
C ASN A 136 4.69 -4.44 21.46
N GLU A 137 4.11 -4.16 20.29
CA GLU A 137 4.81 -4.30 19.01
C GLU A 137 5.96 -3.30 18.88
N ILE A 138 5.78 -2.07 19.40
CA ILE A 138 6.85 -1.07 19.50
C ILE A 138 7.97 -1.57 20.42
N ALA A 139 7.63 -2.14 21.59
CA ALA A 139 8.62 -2.66 22.52
C ALA A 139 9.46 -3.80 21.90
N VAL A 140 8.84 -4.68 21.11
CA VAL A 140 9.55 -5.74 20.38
C VAL A 140 10.53 -5.18 19.35
N LEU A 141 10.10 -4.21 18.54
CA LEU A 141 10.98 -3.57 17.55
C LEU A 141 12.15 -2.82 18.23
N ARG A 142 11.88 -2.10 19.32
CA ARG A 142 12.93 -1.41 20.10
C ARG A 142 13.91 -2.36 20.76
N ALA A 143 13.43 -3.51 21.27
CA ALA A 143 14.30 -4.56 21.79
C ALA A 143 15.21 -5.14 20.70
N ALA A 144 14.67 -5.38 19.50
CA ALA A 144 15.45 -5.84 18.36
C ALA A 144 16.54 -4.81 17.96
N VAL A 145 16.22 -3.51 17.96
CA VAL A 145 17.23 -2.45 17.75
C VAL A 145 18.33 -2.50 18.81
N ALA A 146 17.97 -2.65 20.09
CA ALA A 146 18.93 -2.74 21.19
C ALA A 146 19.85 -3.97 21.07
N ASP A 147 19.31 -5.12 20.63
CA ASP A 147 20.10 -6.33 20.35
C ASP A 147 21.13 -6.10 19.24
N VAL A 148 20.74 -5.38 18.19
CA VAL A 148 21.61 -5.09 17.04
C VAL A 148 22.72 -4.11 17.42
N VAL A 149 22.42 -3.11 18.27
CA VAL A 149 23.45 -2.26 18.90
C VAL A 149 24.43 -3.09 19.74
N ALA A 150 23.94 -4.14 20.40
CA ALA A 150 24.77 -5.08 21.16
C ALA A 150 25.48 -6.14 20.28
N GLY A 151 25.41 -6.01 18.95
CA GLY A 151 26.09 -6.88 17.99
C GLY A 151 25.32 -8.13 17.57
N ARG A 152 24.07 -8.30 17.99
CA ARG A 152 23.22 -9.45 17.63
C ARG A 152 22.21 -9.05 16.57
N GLY A 153 22.41 -9.47 15.32
CA GLY A 153 21.44 -9.24 14.26
C GLY A 153 20.17 -10.08 14.41
N SER A 154 19.10 -9.64 13.75
CA SER A 154 17.85 -10.40 13.66
C SER A 154 17.00 -9.96 12.46
N ALA A 155 15.97 -10.72 12.15
CA ALA A 155 14.96 -10.36 11.16
C ALA A 155 13.59 -10.24 11.81
N VAL A 156 12.86 -9.18 11.50
CA VAL A 156 11.49 -8.91 11.95
C VAL A 156 10.57 -8.81 10.74
N TRP A 157 9.52 -9.63 10.74
CA TRP A 157 8.49 -9.67 9.72
C TRP A 157 7.19 -9.12 10.30
N VAL A 158 6.78 -7.94 9.86
CA VAL A 158 5.53 -7.29 10.27
C VAL A 158 4.48 -7.58 9.21
N GLU A 159 3.51 -8.41 9.53
CA GLU A 159 2.38 -8.70 8.66
C GLU A 159 1.09 -8.09 9.18
N GLY A 160 0.25 -7.63 8.27
CA GLY A 160 -1.07 -7.16 8.61
C GLY A 160 -1.77 -6.50 7.44
N GLU A 161 -3.06 -6.28 7.60
CA GLU A 161 -3.92 -5.77 6.54
C GLU A 161 -3.53 -4.35 6.08
N PRO A 162 -3.93 -3.96 4.86
CA PRO A 162 -3.85 -2.57 4.43
C PRO A 162 -4.48 -1.61 5.45
N GLY A 163 -3.80 -0.50 5.74
CA GLY A 163 -4.31 0.51 6.68
C GLY A 163 -4.24 0.14 8.18
N ILE A 164 -3.79 -1.08 8.53
CA ILE A 164 -3.71 -1.55 9.93
C ILE A 164 -2.68 -0.80 10.81
N GLY A 165 -1.84 0.02 10.17
CA GLY A 165 -0.81 0.83 10.82
C GLY A 165 0.62 0.25 10.77
N LYS A 166 0.96 -0.62 9.80
CA LYS A 166 2.32 -1.16 9.64
C LYS A 166 3.38 -0.06 9.52
N SER A 167 3.24 0.84 8.54
CA SER A 167 4.16 1.95 8.32
C SER A 167 4.26 2.88 9.53
N ALA A 168 3.12 3.21 10.15
CA ALA A 168 3.08 4.04 11.36
C ALA A 168 3.81 3.38 12.54
N LEU A 169 3.64 2.06 12.73
CA LEU A 169 4.36 1.27 13.72
C LEU A 169 5.86 1.32 13.49
N LEU A 170 6.30 1.08 12.25
CA LEU A 170 7.72 1.08 11.89
C LEU A 170 8.34 2.47 12.12
N SER A 171 7.68 3.54 11.66
CA SER A 171 8.16 4.90 11.87
C SER A 171 8.24 5.24 13.36
N ALA A 172 7.22 4.92 14.16
CA ALA A 172 7.21 5.23 15.59
C ALA A 172 8.23 4.42 16.40
N ALA A 173 8.46 3.15 16.04
CA ALA A 173 9.41 2.29 16.72
C ALA A 173 10.86 2.65 16.39
N LEU A 174 11.13 3.07 15.14
CA LEU A 174 12.48 3.31 14.62
C LEU A 174 12.89 4.78 14.59
N ALA A 175 11.99 5.73 14.91
CA ALA A 175 12.30 7.16 15.00
C ALA A 175 13.49 7.48 15.91
N ASP A 176 13.68 6.70 16.98
CA ASP A 176 14.74 6.87 17.99
C ASP A 176 15.78 5.73 17.94
N ALA A 177 16.04 5.13 16.77
CA ALA A 177 17.06 4.07 16.60
C ALA A 177 18.52 4.60 16.71
N ARG A 178 18.83 5.26 17.83
CA ARG A 178 20.14 5.85 18.12
C ARG A 178 21.20 4.75 18.24
N GLY A 179 22.38 5.02 17.67
CA GLY A 179 23.49 4.07 17.67
C GLY A 179 23.46 3.08 16.50
N CYS A 180 22.42 3.13 15.65
CA CYS A 180 22.36 2.39 14.40
C CYS A 180 22.41 3.32 13.20
N GLN A 181 22.92 2.78 12.09
CA GLN A 181 22.69 3.29 10.76
C GLN A 181 21.30 2.83 10.32
N LEU A 182 20.47 3.72 9.75
CA LEU A 182 19.12 3.39 9.28
C LEU A 182 19.05 3.53 7.76
N ALA A 183 18.58 2.48 7.10
CA ALA A 183 18.30 2.40 5.67
C ALA A 183 16.81 2.08 5.50
N TRP A 184 16.06 2.92 4.79
CA TRP A 184 14.62 2.74 4.62
C TRP A 184 14.21 2.88 3.15
N ALA A 185 13.39 1.95 2.67
CA ALA A 185 12.67 2.09 1.40
C ALA A 185 11.22 1.63 1.53
N VAL A 186 10.39 2.11 0.61
CA VAL A 186 9.01 1.67 0.44
C VAL A 186 8.94 1.01 -0.93
N ALA A 187 8.52 -0.26 -0.98
CA ALA A 187 8.29 -0.94 -2.25
C ALA A 187 6.93 -0.51 -2.82
N ASP A 188 6.88 -0.33 -4.13
CA ASP A 188 5.69 0.05 -4.88
C ASP A 188 5.65 -0.62 -6.27
N GLU A 189 4.58 -0.37 -7.02
CA GLU A 189 4.41 -0.99 -8.34
C GLU A 189 5.47 -0.55 -9.36
N LEU A 190 6.07 0.63 -9.18
CA LEU A 190 7.09 1.17 -10.09
C LEU A 190 8.46 0.52 -9.83
N THR A 191 8.87 0.44 -8.57
CA THR A 191 10.11 -0.22 -8.13
C THR A 191 10.11 -1.71 -8.48
N ARG A 192 8.94 -2.37 -8.52
CA ARG A 192 8.80 -3.76 -8.99
C ARG A 192 9.29 -4.00 -10.43
N ARG A 193 9.31 -2.97 -11.28
CA ARG A 193 9.64 -3.10 -12.71
C ARG A 193 11.13 -3.26 -12.98
N THR A 194 11.96 -2.83 -12.03
CA THR A 194 13.41 -2.86 -12.15
C THR A 194 13.97 -3.78 -11.07
N PRO A 195 14.70 -4.85 -11.43
CA PRO A 195 15.26 -5.78 -10.45
C PRO A 195 16.10 -5.04 -9.40
N LEU A 196 15.89 -5.37 -8.13
CA LEU A 196 16.64 -4.83 -6.98
C LEU A 196 16.39 -3.35 -6.67
N GLN A 197 15.50 -2.65 -7.38
CA GLN A 197 15.32 -1.19 -7.22
C GLN A 197 15.03 -0.80 -5.78
N VAL A 198 14.12 -1.49 -5.10
CA VAL A 198 13.79 -1.17 -3.70
C VAL A 198 14.99 -1.34 -2.75
N ALA A 199 15.86 -2.33 -3.00
CA ALA A 199 17.06 -2.52 -2.19
C ALA A 199 18.11 -1.44 -2.48
N MET A 200 18.21 -1.00 -3.73
CA MET A 200 19.06 0.11 -4.17
C MET A 200 18.62 1.42 -3.53
N ASP A 201 17.31 1.73 -3.59
CA ASP A 201 16.70 2.89 -2.95
C ASP A 201 16.95 2.89 -1.44
N CYS A 202 16.82 1.73 -0.80
CA CYS A 202 17.03 1.56 0.65
C CYS A 202 18.47 1.88 1.06
N LEU A 203 19.44 1.46 0.25
CA LEU A 203 20.86 1.61 0.55
C LEU A 203 21.46 2.90 -0.02
N GLY A 204 20.70 3.67 -0.82
CA GLY A 204 21.13 4.92 -1.43
C GLY A 204 22.25 4.74 -2.46
N ILE A 205 22.22 3.65 -3.21
CA ILE A 205 23.27 3.26 -4.17
C ILE A 205 22.68 2.86 -5.51
N ASP A 206 23.44 3.06 -6.60
CA ASP A 206 23.15 2.53 -7.95
C ASP A 206 24.10 1.36 -8.32
N PRO A 207 23.96 0.16 -7.73
CA PRO A 207 24.85 -0.95 -8.00
C PRO A 207 24.47 -1.72 -9.28
N PRO A 208 25.47 -2.19 -10.05
CA PRO A 208 25.23 -2.91 -11.31
C PRO A 208 24.88 -4.40 -11.15
N ALA A 209 24.92 -5.01 -9.94
CA ALA A 209 24.65 -6.44 -9.72
C ALA A 209 24.25 -6.84 -8.27
N PRO A 210 23.45 -7.92 -8.07
CA PRO A 210 22.99 -8.37 -6.74
C PRO A 210 24.08 -8.83 -5.76
N ALA A 211 25.17 -9.44 -6.24
CA ALA A 211 26.25 -9.88 -5.35
C ALA A 211 26.99 -8.70 -4.69
N CYS A 212 26.99 -7.54 -5.34
CA CYS A 212 27.58 -6.31 -4.81
C CYS A 212 26.79 -5.76 -3.61
N LEU A 213 25.47 -5.99 -3.58
CA LEU A 213 24.60 -5.51 -2.50
C LEU A 213 24.87 -6.19 -1.15
N LEU A 214 25.08 -7.51 -1.15
CA LEU A 214 25.40 -8.24 0.09
C LEU A 214 26.75 -7.79 0.68
N ALA A 215 27.78 -7.73 -0.15
CA ALA A 215 29.11 -7.25 0.26
C ALA A 215 29.07 -5.79 0.75
N PHE A 216 28.24 -4.95 0.12
CA PHE A 216 28.03 -3.58 0.59
C PHE A 216 27.39 -3.54 1.98
N VAL A 217 26.35 -4.35 2.23
CA VAL A 217 25.73 -4.44 3.55
C VAL A 217 26.71 -4.94 4.61
N GLU A 218 27.52 -5.95 4.30
CA GLU A 218 28.60 -6.42 5.18
C GLU A 218 29.59 -5.29 5.51
N GLN A 219 30.00 -4.51 4.52
CA GLN A 219 30.89 -3.36 4.73
C GLN A 219 30.26 -2.27 5.60
N VAL A 220 28.96 -2.00 5.43
CA VAL A 220 28.22 -1.04 6.27
C VAL A 220 28.14 -1.57 7.71
N CYS A 221 27.83 -2.85 7.90
CA CYS A 221 27.77 -3.51 9.21
C CYS A 221 29.14 -3.54 9.91
N ALA A 222 30.24 -3.65 9.16
CA ALA A 222 31.59 -3.59 9.71
C ALA A 222 31.95 -2.22 10.31
N ARG A 223 31.25 -1.15 9.89
CA ARG A 223 31.42 0.21 10.45
C ARG A 223 30.51 0.48 11.65
N GLY A 224 29.43 -0.27 11.78
CA GLY A 224 28.51 -0.18 12.90
C GLY A 224 27.16 -0.84 12.63
N PRO A 225 26.32 -0.98 13.66
CA PRO A 225 24.99 -1.59 13.57
C PRO A 225 24.13 -0.99 12.46
N LEU A 226 23.45 -1.83 11.67
CA LEU A 226 22.58 -1.41 10.56
C LEU A 226 21.14 -1.89 10.78
N VAL A 227 20.18 -1.00 10.61
CA VAL A 227 18.75 -1.29 10.51
C VAL A 227 18.32 -1.04 9.08
N MET A 228 17.85 -2.07 8.39
CA MET A 228 17.35 -1.99 7.03
C MET A 228 15.85 -2.32 7.01
N VAL A 229 15.06 -1.37 6.52
CA VAL A 229 13.60 -1.43 6.49
C VAL A 229 13.12 -1.42 5.05
N ILE A 230 12.31 -2.40 4.69
CA ILE A 230 11.52 -2.38 3.45
C ILE A 230 10.04 -2.42 3.83
N ASP A 231 9.37 -1.29 3.63
CA ASP A 231 7.93 -1.20 3.76
C ASP A 231 7.24 -1.74 2.51
N ASP A 232 6.06 -2.32 2.69
CA ASP A 232 5.22 -2.89 1.63
C ASP A 232 5.96 -3.90 0.70
N LEU A 233 6.82 -4.77 1.27
CA LEU A 233 7.69 -5.74 0.58
C LEU A 233 6.94 -6.65 -0.42
N GLN A 234 5.61 -6.79 -0.32
CA GLN A 234 4.84 -7.51 -1.34
C GLN A 234 5.00 -6.94 -2.76
N TRP A 235 5.33 -5.65 -2.89
CA TRP A 235 5.62 -5.04 -4.17
C TRP A 235 7.05 -5.30 -4.69
N ALA A 236 7.92 -5.92 -3.89
CA ALA A 236 9.27 -6.23 -4.32
C ALA A 236 9.30 -7.29 -5.44
N ASP A 237 10.28 -7.13 -6.32
CA ASP A 237 10.60 -8.09 -7.37
C ASP A 237 11.28 -9.36 -6.81
N GLU A 238 11.36 -10.42 -7.62
CA GLU A 238 11.94 -11.70 -7.21
C GLU A 238 13.43 -11.62 -6.84
N ALA A 239 14.21 -10.73 -7.47
CA ALA A 239 15.62 -10.57 -7.14
C ALA A 239 15.79 -9.86 -5.78
N SER A 240 14.95 -8.86 -5.49
CA SER A 240 14.87 -8.23 -4.16
C SER A 240 14.45 -9.24 -3.08
N ALA A 241 13.46 -10.09 -3.36
CA ALA A 241 13.06 -11.16 -2.45
C ALA A 241 14.20 -12.16 -2.20
N LEU A 242 14.97 -12.54 -3.24
CA LEU A 242 16.13 -13.42 -3.08
C LEU A 242 17.25 -12.76 -2.27
N LEU A 243 17.52 -11.47 -2.49
CA LEU A 243 18.49 -10.71 -1.69
C LEU A 243 18.05 -10.66 -0.23
N TRP A 244 16.77 -10.39 0.04
CA TRP A 244 16.19 -10.41 1.38
C TRP A 244 16.43 -11.75 2.07
N HIS A 245 16.21 -12.87 1.37
CA HIS A 245 16.48 -14.20 1.91
C HIS A 245 17.94 -14.37 2.35
N ARG A 246 18.89 -13.92 1.51
CA ARG A 246 20.33 -14.01 1.81
C ARG A 246 20.73 -13.12 2.98
N LEU A 247 20.24 -11.89 3.00
CA LEU A 247 20.48 -10.96 4.11
C LEU A 247 19.91 -11.51 5.41
N ALA A 248 18.72 -12.11 5.39
CA ALA A 248 18.09 -12.71 6.57
C ALA A 248 18.96 -13.82 7.17
N ALA A 249 19.61 -14.63 6.34
CA ALA A 249 20.59 -15.60 6.82
C ALA A 249 21.84 -14.93 7.43
N ALA A 250 22.33 -13.84 6.82
CA ALA A 250 23.50 -13.09 7.26
C ALA A 250 23.29 -12.34 8.60
N THR A 251 22.04 -12.07 9.02
CA THR A 251 21.75 -11.45 10.34
C THR A 251 22.31 -12.23 11.52
N ARG A 252 22.63 -13.53 11.36
CA ARG A 252 23.26 -14.33 12.42
C ARG A 252 24.71 -13.96 12.69
N GLU A 253 25.39 -13.40 11.71
CA GLU A 253 26.83 -13.10 11.74
C GLU A 253 27.12 -11.60 11.70
N LEU A 254 26.12 -10.78 11.36
CA LEU A 254 26.24 -9.34 11.22
C LEU A 254 25.37 -8.61 12.26
N PRO A 255 25.79 -7.42 12.74
CA PRO A 255 24.93 -6.51 13.48
C PRO A 255 23.90 -5.85 12.56
N LEU A 256 23.01 -6.67 11.99
CA LEU A 256 22.01 -6.28 11.00
C LEU A 256 20.60 -6.59 11.51
N LEU A 257 19.74 -5.57 11.55
CA LEU A 257 18.30 -5.72 11.73
C LEU A 257 17.60 -5.60 10.38
N LEU A 258 16.93 -6.66 9.94
CA LEU A 258 16.07 -6.62 8.76
C LEU A 258 14.62 -6.48 9.18
N VAL A 259 13.93 -5.43 8.74
CA VAL A 259 12.51 -5.23 9.02
C VAL A 259 11.71 -5.18 7.73
N ALA A 260 10.79 -6.12 7.54
CA ALA A 260 9.86 -6.12 6.40
C ALA A 260 8.43 -5.85 6.89
N ALA A 261 7.74 -4.89 6.28
CA ALA A 261 6.29 -4.79 6.40
C ALA A 261 5.62 -5.38 5.17
N VAL A 262 4.68 -6.30 5.39
CA VAL A 262 4.09 -7.12 4.33
C VAL A 262 2.59 -7.21 4.50
N ARG A 263 1.86 -7.10 3.39
CA ARG A 263 0.44 -7.41 3.32
C ARG A 263 0.26 -8.91 3.04
N PRO A 264 -0.70 -9.59 3.68
CA PRO A 264 -1.02 -10.97 3.31
C PRO A 264 -1.47 -11.04 1.84
N GLU A 265 -0.64 -11.63 0.97
CA GLU A 265 -0.98 -11.85 -0.44
C GLU A 265 -1.13 -13.35 -0.73
N PRO A 266 -2.38 -13.87 -0.81
CA PRO A 266 -2.63 -15.22 -1.25
C PRO A 266 -2.06 -15.45 -2.66
N GLY A 267 -1.12 -16.39 -2.80
CA GLY A 267 -0.55 -16.80 -4.10
C GLY A 267 0.93 -16.46 -4.30
N ARG A 268 1.51 -15.52 -3.54
CA ARG A 268 2.94 -15.21 -3.58
C ARG A 268 3.78 -16.21 -2.79
N ARG A 269 4.16 -17.31 -3.45
CA ARG A 269 4.92 -18.42 -2.83
C ARG A 269 6.30 -17.98 -2.30
N ASP A 270 6.93 -17.04 -2.98
CA ASP A 270 8.18 -16.39 -2.59
C ASP A 270 8.07 -15.71 -1.22
N LEU A 271 7.06 -14.86 -1.00
CA LEU A 271 6.82 -14.21 0.29
C LEU A 271 6.51 -15.23 1.40
N ALA A 272 5.74 -16.27 1.09
CA ALA A 272 5.47 -17.36 2.03
C ALA A 272 6.75 -18.12 2.42
N CYS A 273 7.69 -18.33 1.48
CA CYS A 273 9.01 -18.90 1.75
C CYS A 273 9.86 -17.97 2.61
N LEU A 274 9.89 -16.67 2.33
CA LEU A 274 10.61 -15.67 3.12
C LEU A 274 10.13 -15.65 4.58
N ARG A 275 8.81 -15.58 4.78
CA ARG A 275 8.21 -15.61 6.12
C ARG A 275 8.64 -16.84 6.91
N ARG A 276 8.61 -18.03 6.29
CA ARG A 276 9.10 -19.27 6.91
C ARG A 276 10.60 -19.21 7.22
N GLY A 277 11.39 -18.63 6.31
CA GLY A 277 12.82 -18.42 6.49
C GLY A 277 13.14 -17.53 7.69
N VAL A 278 12.39 -16.44 7.91
CA VAL A 278 12.53 -15.57 9.10
C VAL A 278 12.32 -16.38 10.38
N THR A 279 11.24 -17.16 10.46
CA THR A 279 10.97 -18.00 11.65
C THR A 279 12.04 -19.07 11.86
N ALA A 280 12.47 -19.75 10.79
CA ALA A 280 13.53 -20.76 10.85
C ALA A 280 14.90 -20.16 11.24
N ALA A 281 15.10 -18.87 10.97
CA ALA A 281 16.29 -18.13 11.36
C ALA A 281 16.28 -17.66 12.83
N GLY A 282 15.17 -17.86 13.56
CA GLY A 282 14.98 -17.31 14.91
C GLY A 282 14.50 -15.85 14.91
N GLY A 283 14.09 -15.33 13.74
CA GLY A 283 13.50 -14.01 13.61
C GLY A 283 12.06 -13.92 14.13
N VAL A 284 11.58 -12.70 14.32
CA VAL A 284 10.28 -12.42 14.92
C VAL A 284 9.22 -12.18 13.84
N VAL A 285 8.04 -12.77 13.99
CA VAL A 285 6.88 -12.50 13.13
C VAL A 285 5.83 -11.77 13.95
N LEU A 286 5.61 -10.49 13.65
CA LEU A 286 4.60 -9.64 14.27
C LEU A 286 3.35 -9.60 13.39
N ARG A 287 2.23 -10.11 13.91
CA ARG A 287 0.93 -10.03 13.24
C ARG A 287 0.13 -8.87 13.81
N LEU A 288 -0.14 -7.86 13.00
CA LEU A 288 -0.96 -6.72 13.40
C LEU A 288 -2.44 -7.04 13.15
N GLY A 289 -3.17 -7.28 14.24
CA GLY A 289 -4.63 -7.34 14.22
C GLY A 289 -5.27 -5.95 14.34
N PRO A 290 -6.60 -5.85 14.23
CA PRO A 290 -7.34 -4.64 14.52
C PRO A 290 -7.05 -4.08 15.92
N LEU A 291 -7.15 -2.76 16.08
CA LEU A 291 -7.10 -2.12 17.39
C LEU A 291 -8.25 -2.60 18.27
N GLY A 292 -7.97 -2.72 19.57
CA GLY A 292 -9.00 -2.99 20.56
C GLY A 292 -10.05 -1.88 20.63
N PRO A 293 -11.22 -2.12 21.24
CA PRO A 293 -12.28 -1.12 21.35
C PRO A 293 -11.81 0.18 22.02
N GLY A 294 -11.07 0.07 23.12
CA GLY A 294 -10.53 1.25 23.83
C GLY A 294 -9.45 2.00 23.03
N ASP A 295 -8.62 1.30 22.27
CA ASP A 295 -7.60 1.93 21.42
C ASP A 295 -8.22 2.63 20.22
N THR A 296 -9.26 2.03 19.64
CA THR A 296 -10.05 2.64 18.58
C THR A 296 -10.73 3.90 19.08
N GLU A 297 -11.31 3.86 20.29
CA GLU A 297 -11.94 5.00 20.93
C GLU A 297 -10.95 6.14 21.20
N ARG A 298 -9.77 5.83 21.75
CA ARG A 298 -8.67 6.81 21.96
C ARG A 298 -8.21 7.42 20.65
N LEU A 299 -8.03 6.61 19.61
CA LEU A 299 -7.64 7.08 18.28
C LEU A 299 -8.68 8.05 17.70
N LEU A 300 -9.95 7.69 17.79
CA LEU A 300 -11.05 8.52 17.33
C LEU A 300 -11.17 9.83 18.11
N GLY A 301 -10.99 9.80 19.43
CA GLY A 301 -10.94 11.00 20.25
C GLY A 301 -9.80 11.94 19.85
N HIS A 302 -8.62 11.40 19.55
CA HIS A 302 -7.49 12.19 19.08
C HIS A 302 -7.79 12.89 17.74
N VAL A 303 -8.44 12.20 16.79
CA VAL A 303 -8.86 12.80 15.51
C VAL A 303 -9.95 13.85 15.70
N ALA A 304 -10.89 13.62 16.62
CA ALA A 304 -11.95 14.57 16.95
C ALA A 304 -11.46 15.77 17.78
N GLY A 305 -10.23 15.72 18.31
CA GLY A 305 -9.65 16.77 19.15
C GLY A 305 -10.23 16.86 20.57
N ALA A 306 -10.98 15.86 21.03
CA ALA A 306 -11.63 15.85 22.34
C ALA A 306 -11.76 14.42 22.90
N ALA A 307 -12.03 14.31 24.21
CA ALA A 307 -12.24 12.99 24.82
C ALA A 307 -13.48 12.31 24.22
N PRO A 308 -13.49 10.99 24.04
CA PRO A 308 -14.64 10.29 23.48
C PRO A 308 -15.86 10.37 24.41
N GLY A 309 -17.00 10.77 23.84
CA GLY A 309 -18.32 10.71 24.48
C GLY A 309 -19.04 9.38 24.19
N ALA A 310 -20.20 9.16 24.80
CA ALA A 310 -20.86 7.84 24.76
C ALA A 310 -21.27 7.42 23.35
N SER A 311 -21.74 8.37 22.52
CA SER A 311 -22.10 8.08 21.13
C SER A 311 -20.88 7.79 20.26
N LEU A 312 -19.73 8.43 20.53
CA LEU A 312 -18.48 8.15 19.83
C LEU A 312 -17.93 6.78 20.23
N SER A 313 -17.98 6.39 21.50
CA SER A 313 -17.59 5.03 21.93
C SER A 313 -18.47 3.97 21.26
N ALA A 314 -19.79 4.21 21.16
CA ALA A 314 -20.71 3.34 20.43
C ALA A 314 -20.40 3.29 18.92
N PHE A 315 -19.95 4.39 18.32
CA PHE A 315 -19.47 4.44 16.95
C PHE A 315 -18.15 3.67 16.78
N ALA A 316 -17.18 3.87 17.69
CA ALA A 316 -15.89 3.20 17.71
C ALA A 316 -16.01 1.66 17.73
N ALA A 317 -16.97 1.13 18.50
CA ALA A 317 -17.24 -0.30 18.55
C ALA A 317 -17.62 -0.88 17.16
N ARG A 318 -18.21 -0.05 16.28
CA ARG A 318 -18.65 -0.46 14.93
C ARG A 318 -17.56 -0.34 13.87
N THR A 319 -16.54 0.49 14.04
CA THR A 319 -15.53 0.75 12.99
C THR A 319 -14.52 -0.39 12.75
N GLY A 320 -14.45 -1.36 13.66
CA GLY A 320 -13.63 -2.56 13.43
C GLY A 320 -12.15 -2.42 13.56
N GLY A 321 -11.72 -1.37 14.27
CA GLY A 321 -10.35 -1.25 14.75
C GLY A 321 -9.30 -1.13 13.66
N ASN A 322 -9.69 -0.99 12.39
CA ASN A 322 -8.76 -0.61 11.33
C ASN A 322 -8.46 0.89 11.47
N PRO A 323 -7.21 1.28 11.84
CA PRO A 323 -6.88 2.67 12.13
C PRO A 323 -7.12 3.63 10.97
N LEU A 324 -6.71 3.25 9.75
CA LEU A 324 -6.88 4.10 8.57
C LEU A 324 -8.37 4.38 8.34
N TYR A 325 -9.19 3.33 8.34
CA TYR A 325 -10.63 3.45 8.16
C TYR A 325 -11.30 4.30 9.24
N ALA A 326 -10.97 4.05 10.52
CA ALA A 326 -11.51 4.80 11.64
C ALA A 326 -11.13 6.30 11.57
N LYS A 327 -9.86 6.62 11.26
CA LYS A 327 -9.38 7.99 11.09
C LYS A 327 -10.09 8.70 9.94
N GLU A 328 -10.22 8.06 8.78
CA GLU A 328 -10.82 8.68 7.59
C GLU A 328 -12.32 8.96 7.77
N ILE A 329 -13.08 8.03 8.37
CA ILE A 329 -14.48 8.31 8.69
C ILE A 329 -14.58 9.45 9.70
N MET A 330 -13.77 9.43 10.76
CA MET A 330 -13.86 10.46 11.78
C MET A 330 -13.52 11.84 11.23
N ARG A 331 -12.48 11.96 10.39
CA ARG A 331 -12.17 13.20 9.67
C ARG A 331 -13.37 13.67 8.84
N ALA A 332 -13.99 12.78 8.07
CA ALA A 332 -15.16 13.13 7.28
C ALA A 332 -16.38 13.55 8.13
N LEU A 333 -16.58 12.93 9.30
CA LEU A 333 -17.66 13.29 10.23
C LEU A 333 -17.40 14.65 10.91
N VAL A 334 -16.13 14.95 11.23
CA VAL A 334 -15.72 16.25 11.76
C VAL A 334 -15.89 17.34 10.69
N GLU A 335 -15.43 17.11 9.47
CA GLU A 335 -15.56 18.04 8.34
C GLU A 335 -17.01 18.36 7.98
N THR A 336 -17.92 17.40 8.15
CA THR A 336 -19.35 17.56 7.85
C THR A 336 -20.17 18.11 9.03
N GLY A 337 -19.53 18.39 10.17
CA GLY A 337 -20.18 18.94 11.36
C GLY A 337 -21.09 17.95 12.10
N VAL A 338 -20.95 16.65 11.82
CA VAL A 338 -21.72 15.57 12.47
C VAL A 338 -21.16 15.28 13.87
N VAL A 339 -19.87 15.54 14.09
CA VAL A 339 -19.25 15.48 15.43
C VAL A 339 -19.34 16.84 16.10
N SER A 340 -19.87 16.87 17.32
CA SER A 340 -19.89 18.06 18.17
C SER A 340 -19.18 17.77 19.48
N VAL A 341 -18.53 18.79 20.05
CA VAL A 341 -17.90 18.66 21.37
C VAL A 341 -18.85 19.23 22.42
N VAL A 342 -19.40 18.37 23.27
CA VAL A 342 -20.30 18.72 24.38
C VAL A 342 -19.56 18.42 25.68
N ASP A 343 -19.42 19.41 26.57
CA ASP A 343 -18.70 19.30 27.85
C ASP A 343 -17.28 18.72 27.72
N GLY A 344 -16.56 19.12 26.66
CA GLY A 344 -15.19 18.63 26.38
C GLY A 344 -15.12 17.19 25.87
N ARG A 345 -16.28 16.59 25.53
CA ARG A 345 -16.39 15.25 24.94
C ARG A 345 -16.95 15.30 23.53
N ALA A 346 -16.33 14.57 22.61
CA ALA A 346 -16.80 14.40 21.25
C ALA A 346 -18.00 13.44 21.20
N GLU A 347 -19.14 13.94 20.73
CA GLU A 347 -20.36 13.19 20.51
C GLU A 347 -20.71 13.20 19.00
N VAL A 348 -21.12 12.06 18.47
CA VAL A 348 -21.59 11.87 17.10
C VAL A 348 -23.10 12.17 17.06
N THR A 349 -23.47 13.31 16.49
CA THR A 349 -24.86 13.76 16.38
C THR A 349 -25.53 13.19 15.14
N GLY A 350 -26.52 12.33 15.32
CA GLY A 350 -27.31 11.75 14.23
C GLY A 350 -27.00 10.28 13.95
N ALA A 351 -28.02 9.55 13.51
CA ALA A 351 -27.87 8.17 13.07
C ALA A 351 -27.10 8.16 11.75
N VAL A 352 -25.81 7.84 11.83
CA VAL A 352 -24.95 7.59 10.66
C VAL A 352 -25.47 6.41 9.80
N SER A 353 -26.51 5.69 10.24
CA SER A 353 -26.96 4.42 9.65
C SER A 353 -27.69 4.53 8.31
N ASP A 354 -28.34 5.66 7.96
CA ASP A 354 -29.17 5.74 6.73
C ASP A 354 -29.06 7.04 5.90
N GLN A 355 -28.44 8.09 6.45
CA GLN A 355 -28.28 9.39 5.76
C GLN A 355 -26.84 9.90 5.84
N ALA A 356 -25.88 9.01 5.60
CA ALA A 356 -24.47 9.40 5.48
C ALA A 356 -24.31 10.46 4.36
N PRO A 357 -23.64 11.59 4.63
CA PRO A 357 -23.38 12.60 3.61
C PRO A 357 -22.65 12.00 2.39
N PRO A 358 -22.93 12.44 1.15
CA PRO A 358 -22.24 11.94 -0.05
C PRO A 358 -20.71 12.08 0.02
N SER A 359 -20.21 13.12 0.70
CA SER A 359 -18.78 13.33 0.95
C SER A 359 -18.16 12.26 1.84
N LEU A 360 -18.88 11.79 2.87
CA LEU A 360 -18.47 10.70 3.73
C LEU A 360 -18.42 9.38 2.94
N LEU A 361 -19.49 9.07 2.18
CA LEU A 361 -19.53 7.86 1.34
C LEU A 361 -18.43 7.85 0.28
N ALA A 362 -18.14 9.00 -0.34
CA ALA A 362 -17.06 9.14 -1.32
C ALA A 362 -15.67 8.97 -0.68
N SER A 363 -15.49 9.40 0.58
CA SER A 363 -14.25 9.22 1.33
C SER A 363 -14.06 7.77 1.75
N VAL A 364 -15.10 7.14 2.31
CA VAL A 364 -15.10 5.70 2.62
C VAL A 364 -14.76 4.86 1.39
N ARG A 365 -15.31 5.20 0.22
CA ARG A 365 -14.98 4.50 -1.03
C ARG A 365 -13.50 4.59 -1.37
N ARG A 366 -12.90 5.80 -1.30
CA ARG A 366 -11.46 6.00 -1.52
C ARG A 366 -10.62 5.20 -0.53
N THR A 367 -11.04 5.15 0.74
CA THR A 367 -10.35 4.35 1.75
C THR A 367 -10.41 2.85 1.46
N LEU A 368 -11.37 2.37 0.67
CA LEU A 368 -11.52 0.96 0.30
C LEU A 368 -10.87 0.61 -1.05
N ASP A 369 -10.18 1.55 -1.71
CA ASP A 369 -9.51 1.30 -3.00
C ASP A 369 -8.33 0.32 -2.87
N PHE A 370 -7.87 0.02 -1.65
CA PHE A 370 -6.87 -1.02 -1.41
C PHE A 370 -7.40 -2.44 -1.69
N LEU A 371 -8.72 -2.64 -1.65
CA LEU A 371 -9.32 -3.95 -1.91
C LEU A 371 -9.17 -4.30 -3.39
N ALA A 372 -8.90 -5.58 -3.67
CA ALA A 372 -8.85 -6.08 -5.05
C ALA A 372 -10.15 -5.74 -5.81
N GLU A 373 -10.06 -5.47 -7.11
CA GLU A 373 -11.26 -5.14 -7.92
C GLU A 373 -12.30 -6.26 -7.85
N GLY A 374 -11.86 -7.53 -7.88
CA GLY A 374 -12.77 -8.68 -7.74
C GLY A 374 -13.54 -8.68 -6.41
N THR A 375 -12.92 -8.20 -5.34
CA THR A 375 -13.52 -8.06 -4.01
C THR A 375 -14.47 -6.87 -3.95
N ARG A 376 -14.09 -5.73 -4.52
CA ARG A 376 -14.98 -4.57 -4.64
C ARG A 376 -16.21 -4.89 -5.49
N GLU A 377 -16.06 -5.64 -6.58
CA GLU A 377 -17.19 -6.12 -7.39
C GLU A 377 -18.11 -7.07 -6.61
N ALA A 378 -17.55 -8.05 -5.88
CA ALA A 378 -18.34 -8.94 -5.03
C ALA A 378 -19.12 -8.14 -3.96
N LEU A 379 -18.48 -7.16 -3.32
CA LEU A 379 -19.11 -6.30 -2.32
C LEU A 379 -20.17 -5.36 -2.91
N ARG A 380 -20.05 -4.92 -4.16
CA ARG A 380 -21.13 -4.19 -4.88
C ARG A 380 -22.38 -5.06 -5.02
N HIS A 381 -22.23 -6.33 -5.44
CA HIS A 381 -23.36 -7.26 -5.53
C HIS A 381 -23.92 -7.62 -4.15
N ALA A 382 -23.07 -7.80 -3.14
CA ALA A 382 -23.52 -8.01 -1.76
C ALA A 382 -24.32 -6.81 -1.23
N ALA A 383 -23.85 -5.59 -1.48
CA ALA A 383 -24.54 -4.37 -1.06
C ALA A 383 -25.90 -4.17 -1.75
N LEU A 384 -26.05 -4.69 -2.97
CA LEU A 384 -27.31 -4.78 -3.70
C LEU A 384 -28.28 -5.78 -3.05
N ILE A 385 -27.78 -6.95 -2.60
CA ILE A 385 -28.57 -8.02 -1.96
C ILE A 385 -29.13 -7.56 -0.61
N GLY A 386 -28.33 -6.85 0.20
CA GLY A 386 -28.79 -6.32 1.48
C GLY A 386 -27.70 -6.17 2.53
N VAL A 387 -28.12 -5.91 3.76
CA VAL A 387 -27.22 -5.80 4.93
C VAL A 387 -26.63 -7.18 5.28
N GLU A 388 -27.44 -8.23 5.17
CA GLU A 388 -27.05 -9.62 5.38
C GLU A 388 -27.30 -10.46 4.11
N PHE A 389 -26.33 -11.28 3.74
CA PHE A 389 -26.37 -12.09 2.52
C PHE A 389 -25.72 -13.46 2.75
N SER A 390 -26.19 -14.46 2.00
CA SER A 390 -25.51 -15.76 1.96
C SER A 390 -24.51 -15.80 0.79
N VAL A 391 -23.50 -16.67 0.88
CA VAL A 391 -22.56 -16.89 -0.24
C VAL A 391 -23.30 -17.44 -1.47
N CYS A 392 -24.35 -18.23 -1.28
CA CYS A 392 -25.19 -18.74 -2.36
C CYS A 392 -25.96 -17.62 -3.08
N ASP A 393 -26.56 -16.69 -2.33
CA ASP A 393 -27.27 -15.54 -2.91
C ASP A 393 -26.30 -14.67 -3.71
N LEU A 394 -25.11 -14.41 -3.17
CA LEU A 394 -24.06 -13.66 -3.85
C LEU A 394 -23.55 -14.36 -5.10
N ALA A 395 -23.30 -15.68 -5.03
CA ALA A 395 -22.91 -16.50 -6.17
C ALA A 395 -23.93 -16.42 -7.30
N ALA A 396 -25.21 -16.58 -6.96
CA ALA A 396 -26.30 -16.51 -7.91
C ALA A 396 -26.35 -15.13 -8.60
N VAL A 397 -26.38 -14.04 -7.83
CA VAL A 397 -26.52 -12.66 -8.37
C VAL A 397 -25.27 -12.19 -9.13
N SER A 398 -24.08 -12.64 -8.75
CA SER A 398 -22.82 -12.30 -9.44
C SER A 398 -22.51 -13.19 -10.64
N GLY A 399 -23.26 -14.29 -10.82
CA GLY A 399 -22.99 -15.30 -11.84
C GLY A 399 -21.67 -16.07 -11.65
N ARG A 400 -21.10 -16.05 -10.45
CA ARG A 400 -19.84 -16.73 -10.08
C ARG A 400 -20.13 -17.94 -9.20
N SER A 401 -19.25 -18.93 -9.23
CA SER A 401 -19.34 -20.06 -8.30
C SER A 401 -18.96 -19.65 -6.86
N PRO A 402 -19.47 -20.33 -5.82
CA PRO A 402 -19.06 -20.07 -4.45
C PRO A 402 -17.55 -20.16 -4.22
N VAL A 403 -16.88 -21.09 -4.91
CA VAL A 403 -15.41 -21.31 -4.79
C VAL A 403 -14.62 -20.13 -5.35
N GLU A 404 -15.08 -19.52 -6.43
CA GLU A 404 -14.45 -18.31 -7.00
C GLU A 404 -14.62 -17.08 -6.11
N LEU A 405 -15.66 -17.05 -5.26
CA LEU A 405 -15.91 -15.95 -4.34
C LEU A 405 -15.12 -16.05 -3.03
N VAL A 406 -14.61 -17.24 -2.65
CA VAL A 406 -13.90 -17.44 -1.38
C VAL A 406 -12.75 -16.44 -1.18
N PRO A 407 -11.80 -16.26 -2.14
CA PRO A 407 -10.68 -15.34 -1.92
C PRO A 407 -11.13 -13.89 -1.69
N ALA A 408 -12.18 -13.47 -2.39
CA ALA A 408 -12.74 -12.13 -2.26
C ALA A 408 -13.47 -11.92 -0.93
N LEU A 409 -14.21 -12.93 -0.47
CA LEU A 409 -14.91 -12.87 0.82
C LEU A 409 -13.92 -12.98 1.99
N ASP A 410 -12.88 -13.80 1.89
CA ASP A 410 -11.81 -13.88 2.88
C ASP A 410 -11.09 -12.53 3.01
N GLU A 411 -10.76 -11.87 1.89
CA GLU A 411 -10.19 -10.52 1.91
C GLU A 411 -11.14 -9.53 2.59
N ALA A 412 -12.44 -9.56 2.28
CA ALA A 412 -13.42 -8.65 2.85
C ALA A 412 -13.66 -8.88 4.36
N VAL A 413 -13.66 -10.13 4.82
CA VAL A 413 -13.75 -10.49 6.24
C VAL A 413 -12.48 -10.04 6.97
N THR A 414 -11.31 -10.29 6.40
CA THR A 414 -10.02 -9.94 7.00
C THR A 414 -9.84 -8.43 7.07
N ALA A 415 -10.25 -7.70 6.03
CA ALA A 415 -10.33 -6.24 6.01
C ALA A 415 -11.43 -5.67 6.92
N ASN A 416 -12.24 -6.54 7.55
CA ASN A 416 -13.29 -6.21 8.51
C ASN A 416 -14.44 -5.38 7.91
N VAL A 417 -14.64 -5.50 6.59
CA VAL A 417 -15.73 -4.84 5.87
C VAL A 417 -17.04 -5.62 6.05
N VAL A 418 -16.92 -6.95 6.04
CA VAL A 418 -18.01 -7.88 6.33
C VAL A 418 -17.63 -8.77 7.52
N VAL A 419 -18.63 -9.21 8.26
CA VAL A 419 -18.48 -10.05 9.45
C VAL A 419 -19.40 -11.27 9.35
N GLU A 420 -19.04 -12.33 10.06
CA GLU A 420 -19.87 -13.52 10.17
C GLU A 420 -21.14 -13.23 10.98
N ALA A 421 -22.28 -13.60 10.43
CA ALA A 421 -23.61 -13.48 11.05
C ALA A 421 -24.30 -14.85 10.97
N GLY A 422 -23.89 -15.76 11.87
CA GLY A 422 -24.35 -17.15 11.84
C GLY A 422 -23.84 -17.89 10.60
N ASN A 423 -24.74 -18.29 9.70
CA ASN A 423 -24.40 -18.92 8.42
C ASN A 423 -24.39 -17.94 7.23
N ARG A 424 -24.47 -16.64 7.53
CA ARG A 424 -24.48 -15.54 6.56
C ARG A 424 -23.31 -14.60 6.82
N LEU A 425 -23.09 -13.68 5.89
CA LEU A 425 -22.21 -12.55 6.05
C LEU A 425 -23.04 -11.28 6.16
N ALA A 426 -22.57 -10.34 6.96
CA ALA A 426 -23.19 -9.04 7.14
C ALA A 426 -22.17 -7.93 6.92
N PHE A 427 -22.60 -6.80 6.35
CA PHE A 427 -21.76 -5.60 6.39
C PHE A 427 -21.59 -5.15 7.83
N ARG A 428 -20.34 -4.90 8.23
CA ARG A 428 -20.02 -4.50 9.59
C ARG A 428 -20.71 -3.20 9.99
N ASP A 429 -20.75 -2.24 9.07
CA ASP A 429 -21.42 -0.95 9.25
C ASP A 429 -22.32 -0.66 8.03
N PRO A 430 -23.57 -0.19 8.23
CA PRO A 430 -24.46 0.21 7.13
C PRO A 430 -23.86 1.22 6.15
N VAL A 431 -22.94 2.08 6.60
CA VAL A 431 -22.22 3.05 5.73
C VAL A 431 -21.35 2.34 4.71
N LEU A 432 -20.71 1.22 5.07
CA LEU A 432 -19.92 0.43 4.13
C LEU A 432 -20.80 -0.11 3.01
N ARG A 433 -21.92 -0.73 3.39
CA ARG A 433 -22.92 -1.21 2.44
C ARG A 433 -23.38 -0.08 1.53
N GLN A 434 -23.73 1.07 2.10
CA GLN A 434 -24.22 2.21 1.36
C GLN A 434 -23.15 2.77 0.40
N ALA A 435 -21.88 2.84 0.81
CA ALA A 435 -20.78 3.30 -0.04
C ALA A 435 -20.58 2.38 -1.28
N PHE A 436 -20.67 1.06 -1.08
CA PHE A 436 -20.63 0.10 -2.19
C PHE A 436 -21.86 0.18 -3.09
N TYR A 437 -23.05 0.25 -2.50
CA TYR A 437 -24.30 0.43 -3.24
C TYR A 437 -24.27 1.72 -4.07
N ASP A 438 -23.77 2.83 -3.50
CA ASP A 438 -23.69 4.11 -4.18
C ASP A 438 -22.60 4.20 -5.24
N SER A 439 -21.63 3.29 -5.21
CA SER A 439 -20.66 3.12 -6.30
C SER A 439 -21.31 2.54 -7.57
N ILE A 440 -22.46 1.88 -7.46
CA ILE A 440 -23.23 1.42 -8.62
C ILE A 440 -23.93 2.63 -9.25
N ALA A 441 -23.62 2.92 -10.52
CA ALA A 441 -24.24 4.03 -11.21
C ALA A 441 -25.77 3.84 -11.27
N ARG A 442 -26.51 4.93 -11.00
CA ARG A 442 -27.98 4.91 -10.90
C ARG A 442 -28.68 4.19 -12.07
N PRO A 443 -28.29 4.34 -13.35
CA PRO A 443 -28.93 3.63 -14.45
C PRO A 443 -28.86 2.11 -14.35
N PHE A 444 -27.77 1.56 -13.78
CA PHE A 444 -27.59 0.11 -13.66
C PHE A 444 -28.34 -0.49 -12.47
N ARG A 445 -28.69 0.31 -11.45
CA ARG A 445 -29.35 -0.20 -10.24
C ARG A 445 -30.68 -0.87 -10.56
N ALA A 446 -31.50 -0.27 -11.43
CA ALA A 446 -32.79 -0.85 -11.83
C ALA A 446 -32.62 -2.22 -12.50
N ALA A 447 -31.68 -2.33 -13.44
CA ALA A 447 -31.38 -3.58 -14.13
C ALA A 447 -30.82 -4.66 -13.19
N LEU A 448 -29.90 -4.27 -12.29
CA LEU A 448 -29.31 -5.19 -11.32
C LEU A 448 -30.32 -5.67 -10.26
N HIS A 449 -31.19 -4.79 -9.76
CA HIS A 449 -32.28 -5.18 -8.86
C HIS A 449 -33.26 -6.15 -9.56
N ARG A 450 -33.61 -5.88 -10.82
CA ARG A 450 -34.46 -6.77 -11.61
C ARG A 450 -33.79 -8.14 -11.83
N HIS A 451 -32.49 -8.16 -12.15
CA HIS A 451 -31.73 -9.40 -12.30
C HIS A 451 -31.66 -10.19 -10.98
N ALA A 452 -31.34 -9.51 -9.88
CA ALA A 452 -31.28 -10.13 -8.55
C ALA A 452 -32.63 -10.73 -8.15
N ALA A 453 -33.75 -10.03 -8.39
CA ALA A 453 -35.09 -10.55 -8.11
C ALA A 453 -35.36 -11.89 -8.82
N GLU A 454 -35.01 -12.00 -10.11
CA GLU A 454 -35.24 -13.22 -10.88
C GLU A 454 -34.34 -14.36 -10.48
N VAL A 455 -33.05 -14.09 -10.27
CA VAL A 455 -32.10 -15.10 -9.85
C VAL A 455 -32.41 -15.62 -8.45
N LEU A 456 -32.75 -14.74 -7.52
CA LEU A 456 -33.13 -15.13 -6.15
C LEU A 456 -34.43 -15.92 -6.13
N ALA A 457 -35.41 -15.55 -6.96
CA ALA A 457 -36.63 -16.34 -7.12
C ALA A 457 -36.34 -17.74 -7.65
N GLY A 458 -35.48 -17.87 -8.67
CA GLY A 458 -35.03 -19.15 -9.20
C GLY A 458 -34.25 -20.01 -8.20
N ALA A 459 -33.52 -19.37 -7.27
CA ALA A 459 -32.80 -20.01 -6.17
C ALA A 459 -33.70 -20.36 -4.97
N GLY A 460 -35.00 -20.04 -5.00
CA GLY A 460 -35.95 -20.35 -3.93
C GLY A 460 -35.93 -19.38 -2.75
N ALA A 461 -35.49 -18.13 -2.96
CA ALA A 461 -35.59 -17.09 -1.94
C ALA A 461 -37.06 -16.79 -1.59
N SER A 462 -37.28 -16.29 -0.37
CA SER A 462 -38.61 -15.92 0.12
C SER A 462 -39.24 -14.80 -0.73
N PRO A 463 -40.57 -14.81 -0.97
CA PRO A 463 -41.24 -13.79 -1.78
C PRO A 463 -41.01 -12.35 -1.33
N GLU A 464 -40.80 -12.13 -0.02
CA GLU A 464 -40.48 -10.84 0.58
C GLU A 464 -39.17 -10.27 0.04
N ARG A 465 -38.10 -11.07 0.03
CA ARG A 465 -36.78 -10.67 -0.48
C ARG A 465 -36.84 -10.35 -1.98
N VAL A 466 -37.57 -11.15 -2.75
CA VAL A 466 -37.73 -10.88 -4.19
C VAL A 466 -38.52 -9.58 -4.39
N ALA A 467 -39.58 -9.34 -3.61
CA ALA A 467 -40.35 -8.10 -3.66
C ALA A 467 -39.51 -6.88 -3.29
N GLU A 468 -38.66 -6.96 -2.26
CA GLU A 468 -37.74 -5.87 -1.87
C GLU A 468 -36.92 -5.37 -3.07
N HIS A 469 -36.36 -6.30 -3.87
CA HIS A 469 -35.62 -5.93 -5.08
C HIS A 469 -36.50 -5.30 -6.15
N LEU A 470 -37.74 -5.77 -6.35
CA LEU A 470 -38.65 -5.23 -7.37
C LEU A 470 -39.16 -3.82 -7.03
N VAL A 471 -39.21 -3.45 -5.75
CA VAL A 471 -39.67 -2.12 -5.30
C VAL A 471 -38.52 -1.12 -5.13
N ALA A 472 -37.31 -1.61 -4.82
CA ALA A 472 -36.13 -0.80 -4.50
C ALA A 472 -35.82 0.32 -5.51
N VAL A 473 -36.09 0.08 -6.79
CA VAL A 473 -35.99 1.08 -7.86
C VAL A 473 -37.25 0.98 -8.71
N PRO A 474 -37.73 2.07 -9.35
CA PRO A 474 -38.72 1.97 -10.42
C PRO A 474 -38.18 1.08 -11.55
N ALA A 475 -38.47 -0.21 -11.46
CA ALA A 475 -38.02 -1.22 -12.40
C ALA A 475 -38.99 -1.35 -13.57
N LEU A 476 -38.46 -1.79 -14.72
CA LEU A 476 -39.27 -2.09 -15.89
C LEU A 476 -40.18 -3.28 -15.56
N VAL A 477 -41.49 -3.10 -15.71
CA VAL A 477 -42.45 -4.20 -15.58
C VAL A 477 -42.40 -5.00 -16.88
N ASP A 478 -42.08 -6.29 -16.76
CA ASP A 478 -42.05 -7.24 -17.87
C ASP A 478 -43.00 -8.43 -17.58
N THR A 479 -43.12 -9.35 -18.54
CA THR A 479 -43.99 -10.53 -18.41
C THR A 479 -43.60 -11.45 -17.26
N TRP A 480 -42.31 -11.51 -16.91
CA TRP A 480 -41.82 -12.31 -15.79
C TRP A 480 -42.30 -11.72 -14.45
N VAL A 481 -42.18 -10.40 -14.26
CA VAL A 481 -42.64 -9.71 -13.04
C VAL A 481 -44.14 -9.91 -12.84
N VAL A 482 -44.94 -9.83 -13.92
CA VAL A 482 -46.38 -10.09 -13.85
C VAL A 482 -46.68 -11.53 -13.44
N ALA A 483 -46.02 -12.51 -14.07
CA ALA A 483 -46.23 -13.92 -13.76
C ALA A 483 -45.81 -14.25 -12.32
N TRP A 484 -44.66 -13.74 -11.88
CA TRP A 484 -44.15 -13.91 -10.53
C TRP A 484 -45.10 -13.29 -9.49
N LEU A 485 -45.56 -12.05 -9.71
CA LEU A 485 -46.48 -11.38 -8.78
C LEU A 485 -47.82 -12.11 -8.73
N ALA A 486 -48.37 -12.56 -9.86
CA ALA A 486 -49.63 -13.32 -9.88
C ALA A 486 -49.53 -14.64 -9.08
N GLY A 487 -48.36 -15.29 -9.10
CA GLY A 487 -48.10 -16.51 -8.33
C GLY A 487 -47.83 -16.29 -6.83
N ASN A 488 -47.42 -15.09 -6.42
CA ASN A 488 -46.98 -14.78 -5.05
C ASN A 488 -47.79 -13.66 -4.38
N CYS A 489 -48.85 -13.17 -5.03
CA CYS A 489 -49.57 -11.95 -4.64
C CYS A 489 -50.09 -12.01 -3.20
N ASP A 490 -50.64 -13.16 -2.79
CA ASP A 490 -51.20 -13.32 -1.45
C ASP A 490 -50.13 -13.14 -0.37
N THR A 491 -48.98 -13.81 -0.51
CA THR A 491 -47.86 -13.72 0.44
C THR A 491 -47.30 -12.30 0.53
N VAL A 492 -47.07 -11.66 -0.62
CA VAL A 492 -46.51 -10.29 -0.64
C VAL A 492 -47.50 -9.28 -0.06
N CYS A 493 -48.81 -9.42 -0.34
CA CYS A 493 -49.83 -8.55 0.27
C CYS A 493 -49.93 -8.73 1.79
N GLU A 494 -49.80 -9.96 2.29
CA GLU A 494 -49.88 -10.26 3.72
C GLU A 494 -48.63 -9.78 4.49
N ARG A 495 -47.45 -9.98 3.91
CA ARG A 495 -46.15 -9.74 4.58
C ARG A 495 -45.58 -8.35 4.31
N MET A 496 -45.89 -7.74 3.17
CA MET A 496 -45.33 -6.48 2.71
C MET A 496 -46.39 -5.57 2.04
N PRO A 497 -47.44 -5.14 2.75
CA PRO A 497 -48.60 -4.47 2.15
C PRO A 497 -48.26 -3.17 1.40
N MET A 498 -47.27 -2.41 1.85
CA MET A 498 -46.83 -1.18 1.15
C MET A 498 -46.10 -1.50 -0.16
N ALA A 499 -45.17 -2.45 -0.14
CA ALA A 499 -44.46 -2.91 -1.33
C ALA A 499 -45.40 -3.58 -2.33
N ALA A 500 -46.34 -4.39 -1.84
CA ALA A 500 -47.38 -5.02 -2.64
C ALA A 500 -48.23 -3.99 -3.38
N ASN A 501 -48.66 -2.94 -2.69
CA ASN A 501 -49.47 -1.87 -3.29
C ASN A 501 -48.70 -1.15 -4.41
N ASP A 502 -47.43 -0.82 -4.19
CA ASP A 502 -46.59 -0.19 -5.23
C ASP A 502 -46.42 -1.11 -6.45
N LEU A 503 -46.08 -2.39 -6.24
CA LEU A 503 -45.95 -3.37 -7.33
C LEU A 503 -47.26 -3.58 -8.09
N LEU A 504 -48.39 -3.70 -7.39
CA LEU A 504 -49.70 -3.87 -8.00
C LEU A 504 -50.08 -2.67 -8.86
N ARG A 505 -49.86 -1.44 -8.37
CA ARG A 505 -50.09 -0.22 -9.18
C ARG A 505 -49.23 -0.24 -10.44
N ARG A 506 -47.92 -0.41 -10.28
CA ARG A 506 -46.98 -0.45 -11.41
C ARG A 506 -47.39 -1.50 -12.45
N VAL A 507 -47.78 -2.70 -12.01
CA VAL A 507 -48.19 -3.80 -12.91
C VAL A 507 -49.53 -3.54 -13.58
N LEU A 508 -50.55 -3.07 -12.85
CA LEU A 508 -51.91 -2.86 -13.36
C LEU A 508 -52.02 -1.62 -14.28
N ASP A 509 -51.13 -0.65 -14.10
CA ASP A 509 -50.97 0.50 -14.99
C ASP A 509 -50.36 0.09 -16.35
N THR A 510 -49.77 -1.10 -16.45
CA THR A 510 -49.33 -1.66 -17.72
C THR A 510 -50.44 -2.46 -18.44
N GLY A 511 -50.32 -2.57 -19.76
CA GLY A 511 -51.14 -3.46 -20.59
C GLY A 511 -50.62 -4.90 -20.67
N LEU A 512 -49.63 -5.26 -19.87
CA LEU A 512 -48.96 -6.57 -19.92
C LEU A 512 -49.75 -7.74 -19.28
N PRO A 513 -50.51 -7.55 -18.19
CA PRO A 513 -51.22 -8.66 -17.55
C PRO A 513 -52.32 -9.24 -18.43
N THR A 514 -52.34 -10.57 -18.54
CA THR A 514 -53.49 -11.27 -19.15
C THR A 514 -54.77 -11.03 -18.34
N PRO A 515 -55.97 -11.17 -18.95
CA PRO A 515 -57.23 -10.98 -18.22
C PRO A 515 -57.35 -11.84 -16.95
N ALA A 516 -56.85 -13.08 -17.00
CA ALA A 516 -56.84 -13.98 -15.85
C ALA A 516 -55.91 -13.49 -14.73
N GLN A 517 -54.68 -13.07 -15.07
CA GLN A 517 -53.74 -12.52 -14.09
C GLN A 517 -54.27 -11.22 -13.49
N ARG A 518 -54.86 -10.33 -14.31
CA ARG A 518 -55.46 -9.07 -13.84
C ARG A 518 -56.58 -9.32 -12.84
N ALA A 519 -57.43 -10.32 -13.09
CA ALA A 519 -58.50 -10.71 -12.17
C ALA A 519 -57.95 -11.24 -10.84
N VAL A 520 -56.90 -12.08 -10.86
CA VAL A 520 -56.23 -12.58 -9.64
C VAL A 520 -55.66 -11.43 -8.82
N LEU A 521 -54.86 -10.57 -9.45
CA LEU A 521 -54.21 -9.43 -8.79
C LEU A 521 -55.21 -8.47 -8.15
N LEU A 522 -56.28 -8.10 -8.86
CA LEU A 522 -57.32 -7.20 -8.33
C LEU A 522 -58.12 -7.83 -7.19
N ASN A 523 -58.43 -9.13 -7.28
CA ASN A 523 -59.20 -9.84 -6.25
C ASN A 523 -58.38 -10.01 -4.97
N THR A 524 -57.09 -10.36 -5.09
CA THR A 524 -56.18 -10.41 -3.94
C THR A 524 -55.98 -9.04 -3.30
N ALA A 525 -55.76 -7.99 -4.12
CA ALA A 525 -55.63 -6.62 -3.63
C ALA A 525 -56.87 -6.18 -2.83
N ALA A 526 -58.07 -6.44 -3.34
CA ALA A 526 -59.33 -6.08 -2.67
C ALA A 526 -59.56 -6.83 -1.35
N ARG A 527 -59.03 -8.05 -1.20
CA ARG A 527 -59.17 -8.85 0.03
C ARG A 527 -58.15 -8.50 1.11
N ARG A 528 -56.93 -8.12 0.71
CA ARG A 528 -55.76 -8.10 1.61
C ARG A 528 -55.18 -6.71 1.86
N LEU A 529 -55.45 -5.71 1.00
CA LEU A 529 -54.91 -4.36 1.20
C LEU A 529 -55.92 -3.44 1.93
N PRO A 530 -55.48 -2.69 2.95
CA PRO A 530 -56.36 -1.84 3.77
C PRO A 530 -56.88 -0.58 3.05
N CYS A 531 -56.26 -0.18 1.94
CA CYS A 531 -56.74 0.88 1.05
C CYS A 531 -56.90 0.32 -0.38
N PRO A 532 -58.08 0.40 -1.01
CA PRO A 532 -58.24 -0.02 -2.39
C PRO A 532 -57.40 0.88 -3.33
N LEU A 533 -56.81 0.26 -4.35
CA LEU A 533 -56.08 0.92 -5.45
C LEU A 533 -56.95 2.06 -6.01
N ARG A 534 -56.61 3.32 -5.72
CA ARG A 534 -57.24 4.51 -6.30
C ARG A 534 -56.35 5.11 -7.38
#